data_AF-A0A6J6N8V8-F1
#
_entry.id   AF-A0A6J6N8V8-F1
#
_cell.length_a   1.000
_cell.length_b   1.000
_cell.length_c   1.000
_cell.angle_alpha   90.00
_cell.angle_beta   90.00
_cell.angle_gamma   90.00
#
_symmetry.space_group_name_H-M   'P 1'
#
loop_
_entity.id
_entity.type
_entity.pdbx_description
1 polymer ?
#
loop_
_entity_poly.entity_id
_entity_poly.type
_entity_poly.pdbx_seq_one_letter_code
_entity_poly.pdbx_strand_id
1 'polypeptide(L)' 'MFKVFQVDADDSLEPYDFENAALSEAGGSIICGNCVTEDELISGAQDAKILWLAWKPGITRAVMESLPN' A
#
# COMPACT_ATOMS: atom_id res chain seq x y z
N MET A 1 9.15 4.18 12.91
CA MET A 1 8.31 4.77 11.85
C MET A 1 7.78 3.64 11.00
N PHE A 2 6.48 3.58 10.73
CA PHE A 2 5.88 2.49 9.93
C PHE A 2 5.41 3.01 8.56
N LYS A 3 5.38 2.12 7.57
CA LYS A 3 4.93 2.46 6.21
C LYS A 3 3.58 1.83 5.93
N VAL A 4 2.70 2.61 5.33
CA VAL A 4 1.48 2.14 4.67
C VAL A 4 1.77 2.14 3.18
N PHE A 5 1.67 0.99 2.52
CA PHE A 5 1.72 0.92 1.06
C PHE A 5 0.30 1.02 0.52
N GLN A 6 0.02 2.09 -0.20
CA GLN A 6 -1.27 2.35 -0.84
C GLN A 6 -1.14 2.02 -2.32
N VAL A 7 -1.94 1.07 -2.80
CA VAL A 7 -2.07 0.84 -4.24
C VAL A 7 -3.22 1.68 -4.77
N ASP A 8 -2.88 2.66 -5.60
CA ASP A 8 -3.81 3.51 -6.31
C ASP A 8 -3.48 3.46 -7.79
N ALA A 9 -4.23 2.64 -8.52
CA ALA A 9 -4.10 2.59 -9.95
C ALA A 9 -4.63 3.91 -10.53
N ASP A 10 -3.78 4.60 -11.30
CA ASP A 10 -4.05 5.88 -11.97
C ASP A 10 -4.09 7.14 -11.07
N ASP A 11 -3.50 7.08 -9.87
CA ASP A 11 -3.39 8.21 -8.92
C ASP A 11 -4.75 8.90 -8.65
N SER A 12 -5.83 8.12 -8.71
CA SER A 12 -7.21 8.59 -8.71
C SER A 12 -7.68 9.13 -7.36
N LEU A 13 -6.97 8.78 -6.29
CA LEU A 13 -7.29 9.09 -4.90
C LEU A 13 -6.23 9.99 -4.24
N GLU A 14 -5.13 10.30 -4.94
CA GLU A 14 -4.20 11.35 -4.50
C GLU A 14 -4.92 12.69 -4.28
N PRO A 15 -4.45 13.53 -3.32
CA PRO A 15 -3.15 13.49 -2.65
C PRO A 15 -3.09 12.86 -1.24
N TYR A 16 -4.17 12.25 -0.74
CA TYR A 16 -4.22 11.66 0.62
C TYR A 16 -3.79 12.60 1.76
N ASP A 17 -4.08 13.90 1.65
CA ASP A 17 -3.62 14.91 2.63
C ASP A 17 -4.08 14.60 4.06
N PHE A 18 -5.33 14.13 4.20
CA PHE A 18 -5.89 13.76 5.49
C PHE A 18 -5.19 12.53 6.08
N GLU A 19 -5.02 11.48 5.28
CA GLU A 19 -4.41 10.24 5.72
C GLU A 19 -2.91 10.43 6.04
N ASN A 20 -2.21 11.23 5.24
CA ASN A 20 -0.81 11.59 5.51
C ASN A 20 -0.66 12.34 6.83
N ALA A 21 -1.54 13.31 7.12
CA ALA A 21 -1.53 14.02 8.41
C ALA A 21 -1.79 13.06 9.58
N ALA A 22 -2.83 12.24 9.48
CA ALA A 22 -3.21 11.28 10.52
C ALA A 22 -2.12 10.22 10.77
N LEU A 23 -1.50 9.71 9.71
CA LEU A 23 -0.42 8.72 9.83
C LEU A 23 0.85 9.37 10.41
N SER A 24 1.18 10.59 10.01
CA SER A 24 2.32 11.32 10.56
C SER A 24 2.19 11.50 12.08
N GLU A 25 1.01 11.82 12.59
CA GLU A 25 0.74 11.91 14.04
C GLU A 25 0.99 10.57 14.75
N ALA A 26 0.74 9.45 14.08
CA ALA A 26 0.99 8.10 14.59
C ALA A 26 2.45 7.62 14.37
N GLY A 27 3.32 8.43 13.76
CA GLY A 27 4.68 8.04 13.40
C GLY A 27 4.75 7.10 12.20
N GLY A 28 3.81 7.22 11.27
CA GLY A 28 3.72 6.51 10.01
C GLY A 28 3.80 7.42 8.78
N SER A 29 3.78 6.83 7.59
CA SER A 29 3.74 7.52 6.31
C SER A 29 3.10 6.65 5.22
N ILE A 30 2.50 7.28 4.21
CA ILE A 30 2.01 6.59 3.01
C ILE A 30 3.11 6.55 1.95
N ILE A 31 3.18 5.44 1.22
CA ILE A 31 3.88 5.30 -0.04
C ILE A 31 2.87 4.77 -1.06
N CYS A 32 2.64 5.53 -2.13
CA CYS A 32 1.74 5.13 -3.21
C CYS A 32 2.48 4.28 -4.25
N GLY A 33 1.80 3.27 -4.79
CA GLY A 33 2.28 2.48 -5.91
C GLY A 33 1.18 2.19 -6.92
N ASN A 34 1.53 2.18 -8.21
CA ASN A 34 0.62 1.83 -9.30
C ASN A 34 0.88 0.37 -9.74
N CYS A 35 0.44 -0.58 -8.91
CA CYS A 35 0.61 -2.01 -9.18
C CYS A 35 -0.53 -2.53 -10.05
N VAL A 36 -0.22 -3.27 -11.11
CA VAL A 36 -1.20 -3.92 -11.99
C VAL A 36 -1.10 -5.45 -11.96
N THR A 37 -0.06 -6.01 -11.34
CA THR A 37 0.17 -7.45 -11.15
C THR A 37 0.45 -7.82 -9.70
N GLU A 38 0.20 -9.08 -9.32
CA GLU A 38 0.50 -9.59 -7.98
C GLU A 38 1.97 -9.43 -7.59
N ASP A 39 2.90 -9.68 -8.53
CA ASP A 39 4.35 -9.56 -8.28
C ASP A 39 4.75 -8.12 -7.94
N GLU A 40 4.18 -7.12 -8.64
CA GLU A 40 4.41 -5.70 -8.33
C GLU A 40 3.86 -5.35 -6.95
N LEU A 41 2.66 -5.84 -6.62
CA LEU A 41 2.06 -5.63 -5.30
C LEU A 41 2.94 -6.23 -4.20
N ILE A 42 3.37 -7.48 -4.37
CA ILE A 42 4.21 -8.20 -3.41
C ILE A 42 5.54 -7.46 -3.23
N SER A 43 6.17 -7.03 -4.32
CA SER A 43 7.44 -6.30 -4.28
C SER A 43 7.30 -4.93 -3.60
N GLY A 44 6.24 -4.18 -3.87
CA GLY A 44 6.02 -2.85 -3.29
C GLY A 44 5.67 -2.91 -1.80
N ALA A 45 4.97 -3.95 -1.38
CA ALA A 45 4.51 -4.10 0.00
C ALA A 45 5.53 -4.75 0.95
N GLN A 46 6.70 -5.23 0.48
CA GLN A 46 7.68 -5.95 1.32
C GLN A 46 8.09 -5.18 2.59
N ASP A 47 8.26 -3.87 2.50
CA ASP A 47 8.69 -3.04 3.62
C ASP A 47 7.54 -2.33 4.34
N ALA A 48 6.30 -2.63 3.94
CA ALA A 48 5.12 -1.99 4.47
C ALA A 48 4.51 -2.81 5.60
N LYS A 49 4.11 -2.12 6.67
CA LYS A 49 3.41 -2.75 7.79
C LYS A 49 1.92 -2.89 7.52
N ILE A 50 1.39 -2.04 6.65
CA ILE A 50 -0.04 -1.97 6.31
C ILE A 50 -0.13 -1.86 4.80
N LEU A 51 -1.00 -2.67 4.20
CA LEU A 51 -1.36 -2.59 2.80
C LEU A 51 -2.78 -2.02 2.68
N TRP A 52 -2.92 -0.94 1.93
CA TRP A 52 -4.20 -0.44 1.45
C TRP A 52 -4.27 -0.69 -0.05
N LEU A 53 -5.36 -1.32 -0.49
CA LEU A 53 -5.52 -1.74 -1.87
C LEU A 53 -6.80 -1.14 -2.45
N ALA A 54 -6.66 -0.35 -3.51
CA ALA A 54 -7.78 0.05 -4.34
C ALA A 54 -7.77 -0.74 -5.66
N TRP A 55 -8.94 -1.20 -6.09
CA TRP A 55 -9.21 -1.81 -7.41
C TRP A 55 -8.50 -3.15 -7.71
N LYS A 56 -7.23 -3.12 -8.12
CA LYS A 56 -6.45 -4.26 -8.63
C LYS A 56 -4.95 -4.04 -8.39
N PRO A 57 -4.13 -5.11 -8.36
CA PRO A 57 -4.49 -6.54 -8.37
C PRO A 57 -5.22 -6.95 -7.09
N GLY A 58 -6.01 -8.04 -7.11
CA GLY A 58 -6.74 -8.50 -5.92
C GLY A 58 -5.82 -9.11 -4.85
N ILE A 59 -6.25 -9.11 -3.58
CA ILE A 59 -5.58 -9.88 -2.52
C ILE A 59 -5.95 -11.35 -2.66
N THR A 60 -5.04 -12.13 -3.24
CA THR A 60 -5.17 -13.58 -3.29
C THR A 60 -4.43 -14.25 -2.14
N ARG A 61 -4.66 -15.56 -1.98
CA ARG A 61 -3.92 -16.37 -1.01
C ARG A 61 -2.41 -16.32 -1.23
N ALA A 62 -1.97 -16.37 -2.50
CA ALA A 62 -0.56 -16.34 -2.84
C ALA A 62 0.10 -15.01 -2.42
N VAL A 63 -0.59 -13.89 -2.64
CA VAL A 63 -0.15 -12.57 -2.15
C VAL A 63 -0.02 -12.59 -0.63
N MET A 64 -1.05 -13.01 0.10
CA MET A 64 -1.01 -13.04 1.58
C MET A 64 0.10 -13.92 2.14
N GLU A 65 0.38 -15.07 1.52
CA GLU A 65 1.46 -15.97 1.94
C GLU A 65 2.86 -15.43 1.60
N SER A 66 2.95 -14.44 0.71
CA SER A 66 4.22 -13.84 0.25
C SER A 66 4.58 -12.53 0.96
N LEU A 67 3.64 -11.92 1.70
CA LEU A 67 3.90 -10.69 2.44
C LEU A 67 4.47 -11.00 3.83
N PRO A 68 5.49 -10.24 4.28
CA PRO A 68 6.02 -10.37 5.63
C PRO A 68 4.99 -9.89 6.69
N ASN A 69 5.08 -10.46 7.89
CA ASN A 69 4.21 -10.11 9.03
C ASN A 69 4.47 -8.72 9.60
#